data_AF-A0A7Y9MCL5-F1
#
_entry.id   AF-A0A7Y9MCL5-F1
#
_cell.length_a   1.000
_cell.length_b   1.000
_cell.length_c   1.000
_cell.angle_alpha   90.00
_cell.angle_beta   90.00
_cell.angle_gamma   90.00
#
_symmetry.space_group_name_H-M   'P 1'
#
loop_
_entity.id
_entity.type
_entity.pdbx_description
1 polymer ?
#
loop_
_entity_poly.entity_id
_entity_poly.type
_entity_poly.pdbx_seq_one_letter_code
_entity_poly.pdbx_strand_id
1 'polypeptide(L)'
;MRRTTVRGWGMLAVPVMVAVGLLVAPAPAQAYGPGTAIATGELSQQVVFSHDGTTAWVSNRLSGTVSVIDVASGTETHEIVVGDEPHGIAISPDDSEVWVALLASPTATDLVVIDTADLSTTPISSGGNGAWIVIFDAAGDFAYVSNYHTNNVAKISTSTRAVVDSVTMGFAFPIGLELSANGQTLYVAQSAMNRIARLSTSSLDPVGAPIALPARPGLLKLTPDGSQLWATTNAGQISVVSTSTHSIVRYIDSGWDSVGLAFDSEGFAWVTADGTKWVRRVNPATGDYQTITYLDDAPMGVAAHPTKRLVYVTAGNSVLPFDLGVSRLAGPDRYATAVEISQSAFPSGASTVYIATGANYPDALAAGPVAARVDAPILLTRGEELPAVVAEELVRLDPDNIVVIGGPTTVSPDVESALAAFGSVTRIAGANRFETARMLVASVDFTYTWEAYIATGQNFPDALSGGAAAGVQRLPLLLVNGSAGSVDAATLDLLKWMGAQKVTILGSTSSVSAGIATSLSQAGLEVAREGGADRYETSLLINQNSQSTGETVVLATGTNFPDALAGTPLASALSAPLFVVRSDCLPRAVLDQFDRGGTRRVILLGGEPTLSVAVEDLTPCP
;
A
#
# COMPACT_ATOMS: atom_id res chain seq x y z
N MET A 1 -59.22 13.63 -65.81
CA MET A 1 -59.99 14.38 -64.77
C MET A 1 -59.25 14.29 -63.43
N ARG A 2 -59.65 15.06 -62.41
CA ARG A 2 -58.91 15.31 -61.15
C ARG A 2 -58.99 14.16 -60.13
N ARG A 3 -57.92 14.07 -59.30
CA ARG A 3 -57.85 13.49 -57.91
C ARG A 3 -58.06 11.97 -57.81
N THR A 4 -57.51 11.21 -56.85
CA THR A 4 -56.83 11.47 -55.54
C THR A 4 -55.85 10.26 -55.29
N THR A 5 -54.85 10.21 -54.40
CA THR A 5 -54.44 11.03 -53.22
C THR A 5 -52.88 11.18 -53.17
N VAL A 6 -52.21 10.96 -52.02
CA VAL A 6 -50.78 11.21 -51.73
C VAL A 6 -50.31 10.27 -50.61
N ARG A 7 -49.01 9.91 -50.61
CA ARG A 7 -48.06 9.60 -49.51
C ARG A 7 -47.36 8.23 -49.66
N GLY A 8 -46.04 8.12 -49.48
CA GLY A 8 -45.03 9.16 -49.30
C GLY A 8 -43.65 8.56 -48.98
N TRP A 9 -42.58 9.22 -49.41
CA TRP A 9 -41.19 8.92 -49.03
C TRP A 9 -40.49 10.23 -48.70
N GLY A 10 -40.17 10.44 -47.42
CA GLY A 10 -39.35 11.57 -46.97
C GLY A 10 -37.95 11.07 -46.66
N MET A 11 -36.95 11.59 -47.38
CA MET A 11 -35.54 11.38 -47.00
C MET A 11 -35.25 12.19 -45.73
N LEU A 12 -34.81 11.51 -44.68
CA LEU A 12 -34.17 12.12 -43.52
C LEU A 12 -32.82 11.43 -43.34
N ALA A 13 -31.76 12.14 -43.71
CA ALA A 13 -30.40 11.72 -43.39
C ALA A 13 -30.19 11.89 -41.88
N VAL A 14 -29.98 10.78 -41.18
CA VAL A 14 -29.58 10.80 -39.76
C VAL A 14 -28.06 10.96 -39.71
N PRO A 15 -27.51 12.06 -39.17
CA PRO A 15 -26.09 12.12 -38.88
C PRO A 15 -25.81 11.18 -37.72
N VAL A 16 -24.99 10.15 -37.95
CA VAL A 16 -24.44 9.34 -36.87
C VAL A 16 -23.45 10.20 -36.10
N MET A 17 -23.89 10.78 -34.99
CA MET A 17 -22.98 11.35 -33.99
C MET A 17 -22.18 10.19 -33.40
N VAL A 18 -20.94 10.02 -33.85
CA VAL A 18 -19.95 9.24 -33.12
C VAL A 18 -19.61 10.06 -31.88
N ALA A 19 -20.34 9.80 -30.80
CA ALA A 19 -19.93 10.21 -29.48
C ALA A 19 -18.65 9.44 -29.13
N VAL A 20 -17.49 10.05 -29.40
CA VAL A 20 -16.25 9.69 -28.74
C VAL A 20 -16.41 10.11 -27.28
N GLY A 21 -17.11 9.29 -26.52
CA GLY A 21 -16.99 9.32 -25.08
C GLY A 21 -15.53 9.03 -24.77
N LEU A 22 -14.80 10.06 -24.32
CA LEU A 22 -13.65 9.78 -23.47
C LEU A 22 -14.20 8.94 -22.31
N LEU A 23 -13.87 7.66 -22.29
CA LEU A 23 -13.71 6.98 -21.01
C LEU A 23 -12.57 7.73 -20.32
N VAL A 24 -12.93 8.75 -19.56
CA VAL A 24 -12.17 9.09 -18.37
C VAL A 24 -12.20 7.80 -17.56
N ALA A 25 -11.07 7.10 -17.51
CA ALA A 25 -10.94 5.94 -16.66
C ALA A 25 -11.38 6.37 -15.25
N PRO A 26 -12.21 5.58 -14.54
CA PRO A 26 -12.53 5.91 -13.16
C PRO A 26 -11.21 6.13 -12.42
N ALA A 27 -11.14 7.20 -11.61
CA ALA A 27 -9.96 7.45 -10.79
C ALA A 27 -9.60 6.16 -10.03
N PRO A 28 -8.31 5.77 -9.96
CA PRO A 28 -7.92 4.50 -9.39
C PRO A 28 -8.53 4.34 -8.00
N ALA A 29 -8.98 3.11 -7.69
CA ALA A 29 -9.55 2.80 -6.39
C ALA A 29 -8.53 3.16 -5.28
N GLN A 30 -9.03 3.43 -4.08
CA GLN A 30 -8.20 3.98 -3.00
C GLN A 30 -7.23 2.93 -2.47
N ALA A 31 -5.93 3.20 -2.52
CA ALA A 31 -4.92 2.29 -1.96
C ALA A 31 -4.78 2.40 -0.42
N TYR A 32 -5.28 3.47 0.18
CA TYR A 32 -5.22 3.69 1.63
C TYR A 32 -6.63 3.79 2.19
N GLY A 33 -6.86 3.12 3.33
CA GLY A 33 -8.04 3.29 4.17
C GLY A 33 -7.60 3.69 5.59
N PRO A 34 -8.49 4.25 6.41
CA PRO A 34 -8.18 4.38 7.82
C PRO A 34 -8.22 3.00 8.49
N GLY A 35 -7.21 2.72 9.30
CA GLY A 35 -7.28 1.69 10.34
C GLY A 35 -8.18 2.13 11.50
N THR A 36 -8.08 1.43 12.62
CA THR A 36 -8.90 1.75 13.81
C THR A 36 -8.49 3.10 14.39
N ALA A 37 -9.48 3.95 14.70
CA ALA A 37 -9.24 5.24 15.35
C ALA A 37 -8.60 5.06 16.73
N ILE A 38 -7.50 5.76 16.96
CA ILE A 38 -6.80 5.83 18.25
C ILE A 38 -7.39 7.03 19.00
N ALA A 39 -7.99 6.78 20.16
CA ALA A 39 -8.51 7.87 21.00
C ALA A 39 -7.37 8.75 21.55
N THR A 40 -7.68 10.02 21.75
CA THR A 40 -6.79 11.05 22.30
C THR A 40 -7.61 12.06 23.11
N GLY A 41 -6.95 13.07 23.68
CA GLY A 41 -7.62 14.23 24.28
C GLY A 41 -8.49 15.04 23.30
N GLU A 42 -9.21 16.04 23.81
CA GLU A 42 -10.24 16.76 23.06
C GLU A 42 -9.67 17.78 22.04
N LEU A 43 -10.24 17.78 20.83
CA LEU A 43 -9.84 18.61 19.67
C LEU A 43 -8.35 18.49 19.29
N SER A 44 -7.94 17.29 18.91
CA SER A 44 -6.60 16.99 18.40
C SER A 44 -6.22 17.88 17.20
N GLN A 45 -5.08 18.56 17.28
CA GLN A 45 -4.61 19.55 16.30
C GLN A 45 -3.50 18.99 15.44
N GLN A 46 -2.29 18.85 15.97
CA GLN A 46 -1.13 18.35 15.23
C GLN A 46 -0.63 17.03 15.80
N VAL A 47 0.05 16.28 14.95
CA VAL A 47 0.72 15.02 15.28
C VAL A 47 2.13 15.06 14.71
N VAL A 48 3.10 14.48 15.43
CA VAL A 48 4.47 14.22 14.96
C VAL A 48 4.91 12.83 15.40
N PHE A 49 5.76 12.18 14.60
CA PHE A 49 6.45 10.94 15.00
C PHE A 49 7.84 11.26 15.56
N SER A 50 8.36 10.38 16.41
CA SER A 50 9.82 10.25 16.64
C SER A 50 10.54 9.88 15.33
N HIS A 51 11.83 10.17 15.25
CA HIS A 51 12.62 9.92 14.03
C HIS A 51 12.78 8.42 13.74
N ASP A 52 12.67 7.56 14.76
CA ASP A 52 12.58 6.10 14.60
C ASP A 52 11.16 5.60 14.22
N GLY A 53 10.14 6.45 14.35
CA GLY A 53 8.73 6.15 14.08
C GLY A 53 8.01 5.30 15.14
N THR A 54 8.63 4.97 16.27
CA THR A 54 8.03 4.10 17.30
C THR A 54 6.96 4.80 18.13
N THR A 55 7.07 6.12 18.30
CA THR A 55 6.18 6.94 19.13
C THR A 55 5.58 8.07 18.31
N ALA A 56 4.30 8.38 18.52
CA ALA A 56 3.66 9.57 17.97
C ALA A 56 3.11 10.46 19.10
N TRP A 57 3.24 11.77 18.92
CA TRP A 57 2.85 12.80 19.88
C TRP A 57 1.79 13.71 19.28
N VAL A 58 0.69 13.94 20.00
CA VAL A 58 -0.51 14.61 19.48
C VAL A 58 -0.92 15.76 20.40
N SER A 59 -1.02 16.99 19.88
CA SER A 59 -1.53 18.14 20.64
C SER A 59 -3.06 18.16 20.68
N ASN A 60 -3.66 18.26 21.87
CA ASN A 60 -5.11 18.22 22.09
C ASN A 60 -5.61 19.58 22.64
N ARG A 61 -6.20 20.41 21.77
CA ARG A 61 -6.39 21.84 22.04
C ARG A 61 -7.37 22.13 23.17
N LEU A 62 -8.45 21.36 23.29
CA LEU A 62 -9.53 21.66 24.23
C LEU A 62 -9.28 21.06 25.62
N SER A 63 -8.67 19.87 25.68
CA SER A 63 -8.25 19.26 26.96
C SER A 63 -6.99 19.90 27.56
N GLY A 64 -6.18 20.60 26.75
CA GLY A 64 -4.94 21.22 27.21
C GLY A 64 -3.79 20.20 27.39
N THR A 65 -3.84 19.12 26.63
CA THR A 65 -2.98 17.94 26.80
C THR A 65 -2.19 17.57 25.55
N VAL A 66 -1.22 16.67 25.72
CA VAL A 66 -0.54 15.95 24.66
C VAL A 66 -0.74 14.45 24.87
N SER A 67 -1.25 13.74 23.86
CA SER A 67 -1.36 12.28 23.85
C SER A 67 -0.07 11.66 23.30
N VAL A 68 0.39 10.57 23.94
CA VAL A 68 1.58 9.80 23.55
C VAL A 68 1.14 8.42 23.07
N ILE A 69 1.28 8.15 21.78
CA ILE A 69 0.81 6.93 21.11
C ILE A 69 1.99 6.00 20.85
N ASP A 70 1.89 4.75 21.29
CA ASP A 70 2.76 3.66 20.82
C ASP A 70 2.26 3.19 19.45
N VAL A 71 3.12 3.35 18.43
CA VAL A 71 2.73 3.19 17.02
C VAL A 71 2.55 1.71 16.66
N ALA A 72 3.23 0.80 17.35
CA ALA A 72 3.17 -0.64 17.08
C ALA A 72 1.88 -1.29 17.59
N SER A 73 1.39 -0.89 18.76
CA SER A 73 0.11 -1.34 19.32
C SER A 73 -1.08 -0.51 18.83
N GLY A 74 -0.84 0.73 18.36
CA GLY A 74 -1.89 1.68 18.00
C GLY A 74 -2.69 2.15 19.22
N THR A 75 -2.03 2.36 20.36
CA THR A 75 -2.69 2.76 21.61
C THR A 75 -2.06 3.99 22.26
N GLU A 76 -2.89 4.84 22.87
CA GLU A 76 -2.43 5.90 23.76
C GLU A 76 -1.86 5.28 25.04
N THR A 77 -0.61 5.62 25.34
CA THR A 77 0.12 5.16 26.53
C THR A 77 0.06 6.17 27.68
N HIS A 78 0.05 7.46 27.35
CA HIS A 78 0.06 8.57 28.30
C HIS A 78 -0.68 9.79 27.75
N GLU A 79 -1.35 10.53 28.64
CA GLU A 79 -1.87 11.87 28.37
C GLU A 79 -1.18 12.86 29.33
N ILE A 80 -0.53 13.89 28.77
CA ILE A 80 0.34 14.84 29.49
C ILE A 80 -0.31 16.22 29.48
N VAL A 81 -0.53 16.81 30.67
CA VAL A 81 -1.05 18.19 30.76
C VAL A 81 0.05 19.20 30.43
N VAL A 82 -0.20 20.06 29.45
CA VAL A 82 0.76 21.09 28.98
C VAL A 82 0.24 22.52 29.18
N GLY A 83 -1.08 22.76 29.16
CA GLY A 83 -1.67 24.08 29.37
C GLY A 83 -2.69 24.46 28.31
N ASP A 84 -3.05 25.76 28.25
CA ASP A 84 -4.19 26.23 27.46
C ASP A 84 -3.92 26.27 25.95
N GLU A 85 -4.80 25.61 25.18
CA GLU A 85 -4.77 25.52 23.71
C GLU A 85 -3.42 25.11 23.07
N PRO A 86 -2.89 23.91 23.36
CA PRO A 86 -1.75 23.38 22.63
C PRO A 86 -2.10 23.20 21.16
N HIS A 87 -1.23 23.72 20.29
CA HIS A 87 -1.47 23.77 18.85
C HIS A 87 -0.28 23.15 18.08
N GLY A 88 0.82 23.89 17.95
CA GLY A 88 2.03 23.40 17.29
C GLY A 88 2.80 22.41 18.14
N ILE A 89 3.32 21.35 17.53
CA ILE A 89 4.16 20.35 18.22
C ILE A 89 5.34 19.94 17.34
N ALA A 90 6.53 19.82 17.92
CA ALA A 90 7.72 19.34 17.23
C ALA A 90 8.61 18.55 18.18
N ILE A 91 9.27 17.51 17.65
CA ILE A 91 10.29 16.73 18.36
C ILE A 91 11.69 17.22 17.99
N SER A 92 12.61 17.19 18.95
CA SER A 92 14.02 17.57 18.74
C SER A 92 14.72 16.59 17.78
N PRO A 93 15.77 17.00 17.05
CA PRO A 93 16.49 16.13 16.10
C PRO A 93 17.17 14.89 16.72
N ASP A 94 17.25 14.81 18.05
CA ASP A 94 17.80 13.70 18.83
C ASP A 94 16.73 12.88 19.58
N ASP A 95 15.44 13.13 19.31
CA ASP A 95 14.27 12.55 19.97
C ASP A 95 14.21 12.72 21.52
N SER A 96 15.08 13.55 22.11
CA SER A 96 15.14 13.75 23.57
C SER A 96 14.04 14.66 24.13
N GLU A 97 13.44 15.52 23.30
CA GLU A 97 12.46 16.51 23.74
C GLU A 97 11.33 16.74 22.73
N VAL A 98 10.12 16.99 23.25
CA VAL A 98 8.98 17.46 22.45
C VAL A 98 8.58 18.85 22.92
N TRP A 99 8.58 19.81 22.00
CA TRP A 99 8.22 21.21 22.26
C TRP A 99 6.81 21.48 21.74
N VAL A 100 5.98 22.10 22.58
CA VAL A 100 4.54 22.30 22.36
C VAL A 100 4.20 23.79 22.51
N ALA A 101 3.67 24.37 21.43
CA ALA A 101 3.26 25.77 21.37
C ALA A 101 1.83 25.95 21.91
N LEU A 102 1.63 26.88 22.83
CA LEU A 102 0.35 27.17 23.49
C LEU A 102 -0.25 28.47 22.95
N LEU A 103 -1.36 28.38 22.23
CA LEU A 103 -1.97 29.54 21.58
C LEU A 103 -2.62 30.51 22.57
N ALA A 104 -3.17 30.00 23.67
CA ALA A 104 -3.99 30.77 24.61
C ALA A 104 -3.38 30.91 26.01
N SER A 105 -2.05 30.88 26.15
CA SER A 105 -1.42 31.09 27.47
C SER A 105 -1.68 32.50 28.02
N PRO A 106 -2.28 32.64 29.22
CA PRO A 106 -2.45 33.93 29.90
C PRO A 106 -1.17 34.40 30.62
N THR A 107 -0.04 33.71 30.40
CA THR A 107 1.24 33.93 31.09
C THR A 107 2.37 34.24 30.10
N ALA A 108 3.57 34.51 30.61
CA ALA A 108 4.78 34.68 29.78
C ALA A 108 5.40 33.35 29.32
N THR A 109 4.82 32.21 29.72
CA THR A 109 5.21 30.87 29.30
C THR A 109 4.11 30.28 28.42
N ASP A 110 4.30 30.41 27.11
CA ASP A 110 3.41 30.01 26.03
C ASP A 110 4.03 28.91 25.14
N LEU A 111 5.08 28.26 25.64
CA LEU A 111 5.80 27.16 25.01
C LEU A 111 6.21 26.18 26.12
N VAL A 112 6.00 24.88 25.92
CA VAL A 112 6.31 23.83 26.91
C VAL A 112 7.24 22.80 26.28
N VAL A 113 8.29 22.46 27.01
CA VAL A 113 9.20 21.35 26.68
C VAL A 113 8.79 20.13 27.48
N ILE A 114 8.68 18.97 26.83
CA ILE A 114 8.47 17.66 27.44
C ILE A 114 9.76 16.86 27.26
N ASP A 115 10.33 16.32 28.34
CA ASP A 115 11.41 15.32 28.28
C ASP A 115 10.83 13.96 27.84
N THR A 116 11.38 13.33 26.80
CA THR A 116 10.80 12.08 26.26
C THR A 116 11.13 10.83 27.08
N ALA A 117 12.09 10.90 28.00
CA ALA A 117 12.50 9.77 28.83
C ALA A 117 11.73 9.69 30.15
N ASP A 118 11.31 10.82 30.74
CA ASP A 118 10.54 10.85 32.00
C ASP A 118 9.18 11.57 31.93
N LEU A 119 8.83 12.14 30.78
CA LEU A 119 7.57 12.86 30.50
C LEU A 119 7.36 14.11 31.38
N SER A 120 8.40 14.62 32.03
CA SER A 120 8.32 15.87 32.79
C SER A 120 8.21 17.09 31.88
N THR A 121 7.47 18.11 32.35
CA THR A 121 7.16 19.32 31.56
C THR A 121 7.85 20.56 32.13
N THR A 122 8.46 21.35 31.24
CA THR A 122 9.16 22.61 31.55
C THR A 122 8.60 23.75 30.72
N PRO A 123 7.79 24.65 31.30
CA PRO A 123 7.32 25.86 30.62
C PRO A 123 8.45 26.86 30.38
N ILE A 124 8.53 27.39 29.15
CA ILE A 124 9.50 28.40 28.71
C ILE A 124 8.78 29.51 27.92
N SER A 125 9.48 30.62 27.63
CA SER A 125 8.91 31.72 26.85
C SER A 125 9.17 31.55 25.36
N SER A 126 8.16 31.76 24.52
CA SER A 126 8.30 31.83 23.06
C SER A 126 9.03 33.07 22.55
N GLY A 127 9.32 34.05 23.42
CA GLY A 127 9.72 35.39 23.00
C GLY A 127 8.57 36.25 22.43
N GLY A 128 7.31 35.88 22.67
CA GLY A 128 6.12 36.59 22.22
C GLY A 128 4.89 36.24 23.05
N ASN A 129 3.72 36.20 22.39
CA ASN A 129 2.51 35.57 22.91
C ASN A 129 1.71 34.93 21.77
N GLY A 130 1.04 33.82 22.08
CA GLY A 130 0.27 33.05 21.12
C GLY A 130 1.18 32.27 20.18
N ALA A 131 2.10 31.49 20.76
CA ALA A 131 2.93 30.57 20.00
C ALA A 131 2.05 29.62 19.18
N TRP A 132 2.34 29.50 17.88
CA TRP A 132 1.51 28.73 16.94
C TRP A 132 2.26 27.51 16.39
N ILE A 133 3.44 27.73 15.78
CA ILE A 133 4.33 26.66 15.29
C ILE A 133 5.69 26.81 15.96
N VAL A 134 6.28 25.67 16.31
CA VAL A 134 7.70 25.53 16.65
C VAL A 134 8.35 24.57 15.65
N ILE A 135 9.58 24.87 15.20
CA ILE A 135 10.43 23.96 14.42
C ILE A 135 11.88 24.07 14.88
N PHE A 136 12.68 23.03 14.67
CA PHE A 136 14.12 23.02 14.95
C PHE A 136 14.96 23.23 13.69
N ASP A 137 16.21 23.68 13.85
CA ASP A 137 17.23 23.44 12.84
C ASP A 137 17.76 21.99 12.88
N ALA A 138 18.39 21.57 11.79
CA ALA A 138 18.87 20.19 11.63
C ALA A 138 19.99 19.79 12.61
N ALA A 139 20.60 20.75 13.31
CA ALA A 139 21.58 20.50 14.36
C ALA A 139 20.94 20.34 15.75
N GLY A 140 19.71 20.83 15.94
CA GLY A 140 19.06 20.90 17.25
C GLY A 140 19.62 22.01 18.14
N ASP A 141 20.43 22.93 17.61
CA ASP A 141 21.02 24.05 18.36
C ASP A 141 19.97 25.16 18.62
N PHE A 142 19.03 25.32 17.68
CA PHE A 142 18.02 26.37 17.72
C PHE A 142 16.62 25.89 17.36
N ALA A 143 15.64 26.39 18.11
CA ALA A 143 14.23 26.34 17.77
C ALA A 143 13.76 27.71 17.22
N TYR A 144 12.82 27.69 16.29
CA TYR A 144 12.16 28.87 15.74
C TYR A 144 10.67 28.79 16.04
N VAL A 145 10.09 29.88 16.57
CA VAL A 145 8.69 29.91 17.02
C VAL A 145 7.95 31.08 16.36
N SER A 146 6.77 30.81 15.80
CA SER A 146 5.87 31.83 15.28
C SER A 146 4.86 32.25 16.35
N ASN A 147 4.83 33.55 16.65
CA ASN A 147 3.97 34.11 17.69
C ASN A 147 2.86 34.95 17.06
N TYR A 148 1.65 34.39 17.04
CA TYR A 148 0.52 34.89 16.28
C TYR A 148 -0.03 36.21 16.82
N HIS A 149 -0.17 36.36 18.14
CA HIS A 149 -0.72 37.57 18.76
C HIS A 149 0.28 38.74 18.72
N THR A 150 1.54 38.50 19.08
CA THR A 150 2.59 39.53 19.06
C THR A 150 3.19 39.80 17.67
N ASN A 151 2.84 38.97 16.68
CA ASN A 151 3.28 39.09 15.28
C ASN A 151 4.82 39.12 15.11
N ASN A 152 5.53 38.28 15.85
CA ASN A 152 6.97 38.08 15.71
C ASN A 152 7.33 36.62 15.45
N VAL A 153 8.53 36.41 14.94
CA VAL A 153 9.19 35.10 14.94
C VAL A 153 10.42 35.21 15.83
N ALA A 154 10.53 34.28 16.78
CA ALA A 154 11.65 34.21 17.71
C ALA A 154 12.60 33.05 17.35
N LYS A 155 13.87 33.21 17.67
CA LYS A 155 14.90 32.17 17.66
C LYS A 155 15.33 31.90 19.08
N ILE A 156 15.24 30.65 19.51
CA ILE A 156 15.49 30.18 20.88
C ILE A 156 16.66 29.20 20.83
N SER A 157 17.65 29.37 21.71
CA SER A 157 18.70 28.37 21.92
C SER A 157 18.13 27.21 22.73
N THR A 158 18.19 25.99 22.19
CA THR A 158 17.64 24.78 22.83
C THR A 158 18.33 24.50 24.15
N SER A 159 19.67 24.50 24.16
CA SER A 159 20.50 24.22 25.34
C SER A 159 20.36 25.23 26.48
N THR A 160 19.97 26.47 26.22
CA THR A 160 19.84 27.53 27.25
C THR A 160 18.40 27.96 27.53
N ARG A 161 17.42 27.52 26.72
CA ARG A 161 16.02 27.99 26.70
C ARG A 161 15.84 29.50 26.51
N ALA A 162 16.92 30.21 26.14
CA ALA A 162 16.90 31.65 25.99
C ALA A 162 16.50 32.06 24.57
N VAL A 163 15.64 33.07 24.45
CA VAL A 163 15.40 33.79 23.20
C VAL A 163 16.68 34.54 22.85
N VAL A 164 17.34 34.13 21.76
CA VAL A 164 18.61 34.72 21.30
C VAL A 164 18.41 35.79 20.22
N ASP A 165 17.29 35.74 19.50
CA ASP A 165 16.92 36.72 18.47
C ASP A 165 15.39 36.74 18.28
N SER A 166 14.83 37.84 17.76
CA SER A 166 13.40 37.95 17.43
C SER A 166 13.13 39.09 16.44
N VAL A 167 12.34 38.80 15.40
CA VAL A 167 11.92 39.77 14.38
C VAL A 167 10.41 40.00 14.38
N THR A 168 10.00 41.27 14.53
CA THR A 168 8.60 41.69 14.45
C THR A 168 8.20 41.97 13.00
N MET A 169 7.07 41.41 12.55
CA MET A 169 6.67 41.41 11.13
C MET A 169 5.59 42.45 10.77
N GLY A 170 5.16 43.28 11.71
CA GLY A 170 3.96 44.13 11.58
C GLY A 170 2.69 43.28 11.72
N PHE A 171 1.53 43.76 11.26
CA PHE A 171 0.28 42.98 11.27
C PHE A 171 0.31 41.89 10.17
N ALA A 172 1.09 40.84 10.40
CA ALA A 172 1.41 39.81 9.42
C ALA A 172 0.72 38.46 9.71
N PHE A 173 0.40 38.19 10.98
CA PHE A 173 -0.03 36.88 11.51
C PHE A 173 0.89 35.74 11.02
N PRO A 174 2.10 35.59 11.61
CA PRO A 174 2.99 34.49 11.28
C PRO A 174 2.37 33.16 11.75
N ILE A 175 2.19 32.21 10.82
CA ILE A 175 1.66 30.87 11.12
C ILE A 175 2.72 29.82 10.80
N GLY A 176 2.75 29.28 9.57
CA GLY A 176 3.68 28.25 9.14
C GLY A 176 5.13 28.73 9.10
N LEU A 177 6.02 27.91 9.64
CA LEU A 177 7.47 28.01 9.55
C LEU A 177 8.01 26.79 8.80
N GLU A 178 9.01 26.98 7.94
CA GLU A 178 9.75 25.89 7.30
C GLU A 178 11.18 26.35 6.96
N LEU A 179 12.18 25.48 7.12
CA LEU A 179 13.56 25.77 6.74
C LEU A 179 13.85 25.36 5.29
N SER A 180 14.76 26.08 4.62
CA SER A 180 15.37 25.60 3.39
C SER A 180 16.23 24.36 3.64
N ALA A 181 16.41 23.50 2.64
CA ALA A 181 17.18 22.24 2.75
C ALA A 181 18.65 22.42 3.23
N ASN A 182 19.21 23.62 3.12
CA ASN A 182 20.54 23.97 3.63
C ASN A 182 20.54 24.66 5.01
N GLY A 183 19.39 24.82 5.66
CA GLY A 183 19.22 25.47 6.96
C GLY A 183 19.50 26.98 7.01
N GLN A 184 19.72 27.65 5.86
CA GLN A 184 20.14 29.06 5.83
C GLN A 184 18.99 30.07 5.69
N THR A 185 17.84 29.64 5.17
CA THR A 185 16.64 30.47 5.01
C THR A 185 15.49 29.90 5.82
N LEU A 186 14.87 30.74 6.65
CA LEU A 186 13.58 30.45 7.28
C LEU A 186 12.46 31.07 6.44
N TYR A 187 11.56 30.23 5.93
CA TYR A 187 10.33 30.64 5.28
C TYR A 187 9.24 30.84 6.34
N VAL A 188 8.50 31.95 6.24
CA VAL A 188 7.44 32.31 7.19
C VAL A 188 6.17 32.70 6.45
N ALA A 189 5.08 31.96 6.67
CA ALA A 189 3.76 32.28 6.14
C ALA A 189 3.19 33.51 6.87
N GLN A 190 2.92 34.58 6.12
CA GLN A 190 2.31 35.81 6.64
C GLN A 190 0.83 35.85 6.22
N SER A 191 -0.03 35.25 7.03
CA SER A 191 -1.44 34.96 6.71
C SER A 191 -2.34 36.19 6.63
N ALA A 192 -1.92 37.34 7.15
CA ALA A 192 -2.59 38.64 6.94
C ALA A 192 -2.18 39.35 5.64
N MET A 193 -1.03 38.96 5.08
CA MET A 193 -0.37 39.67 3.97
C MET A 193 -0.31 38.86 2.67
N ASN A 194 -0.95 37.67 2.64
CA ASN A 194 -0.98 36.74 1.51
C ASN A 194 0.40 36.52 0.88
N ARG A 195 1.43 36.25 1.70
CA ARG A 195 2.80 36.10 1.22
C ARG A 195 3.66 35.24 2.16
N ILE A 196 4.78 34.76 1.63
CA ILE A 196 5.84 34.08 2.37
C ILE A 196 7.02 35.03 2.52
N ALA A 197 7.40 35.35 3.76
CA ALA A 197 8.66 36.03 4.04
C ALA A 197 9.82 35.03 4.04
N ARG A 198 11.02 35.51 3.75
CA ARG A 198 12.27 34.75 3.78
C ARG A 198 13.23 35.47 4.71
N LEU A 199 13.73 34.80 5.73
CA LEU A 199 14.66 35.35 6.71
C LEU A 199 15.98 34.58 6.71
N SER A 200 17.08 35.25 7.02
CA SER A 200 18.35 34.57 7.33
C SER A 200 18.23 33.85 8.67
N THR A 201 18.58 32.57 8.75
CA THR A 201 18.61 31.87 10.04
C THR A 201 19.71 32.36 10.98
N SER A 202 20.69 33.12 10.47
CA SER A 202 21.78 33.67 11.28
C SER A 202 21.43 34.97 12.03
N SER A 203 20.49 35.77 11.53
CA SER A 203 20.18 37.13 12.03
C SER A 203 18.72 37.55 11.93
N LEU A 204 17.83 36.65 11.49
CA LEU A 204 16.41 36.90 11.20
C LEU A 204 16.12 38.07 10.24
N ASP A 205 17.13 38.63 9.57
CA ASP A 205 16.97 39.69 8.57
C ASP A 205 16.25 39.17 7.30
N PRO A 206 15.38 39.97 6.66
CA PRO A 206 14.75 39.60 5.39
C PRO A 206 15.74 39.36 4.24
N VAL A 207 15.67 38.19 3.61
CA VAL A 207 16.51 37.80 2.46
C VAL A 207 15.72 37.94 1.16
N GLY A 208 15.85 39.11 0.53
CA GLY A 208 15.19 39.45 -0.73
C GLY A 208 13.70 39.76 -0.57
N ALA A 209 12.99 39.85 -1.71
CA ALA A 209 11.55 40.14 -1.71
C ALA A 209 10.72 38.96 -1.14
N PRO A 210 9.60 39.22 -0.44
CA PRO A 210 8.66 38.18 -0.05
C PRO A 210 7.91 37.63 -1.26
N ILE A 211 7.49 36.38 -1.18
CA ILE A 211 6.81 35.65 -2.26
C ILE A 211 5.31 35.86 -2.11
N ALA A 212 4.70 36.65 -3.00
CA ALA A 212 3.26 36.91 -2.98
C ALA A 212 2.46 35.66 -3.38
N LEU A 213 1.35 35.41 -2.69
CA LEU A 213 0.39 34.33 -2.91
C LEU A 213 -1.01 34.90 -3.23
N PRO A 214 -1.88 34.14 -3.92
CA PRO A 214 -3.24 34.61 -4.22
C PRO A 214 -4.19 34.61 -3.01
N ALA A 215 -3.85 33.88 -1.95
CA ALA A 215 -4.69 33.62 -0.78
C ALA A 215 -3.86 33.63 0.52
N ARG A 216 -4.51 33.48 1.68
CA ARG A 216 -3.83 33.49 2.99
C ARG A 216 -3.10 32.16 3.17
N PRO A 217 -1.76 32.14 3.32
CA PRO A 217 -1.05 30.90 3.61
C PRO A 217 -1.32 30.40 5.04
N GLY A 218 -1.30 29.08 5.22
CA GLY A 218 -1.34 28.40 6.52
C GLY A 218 0.03 27.77 6.84
N LEU A 219 0.10 26.43 6.75
CA LEU A 219 1.34 25.68 6.91
C LEU A 219 2.23 25.76 5.66
N LEU A 220 3.52 25.56 5.89
CA LEU A 220 4.56 25.45 4.87
C LEU A 220 5.24 24.08 5.02
N LYS A 221 5.52 23.39 3.91
CA LYS A 221 6.40 22.22 3.87
C LYS A 221 7.29 22.23 2.65
N LEU A 222 8.54 21.83 2.82
CA LEU A 222 9.48 21.58 1.74
C LEU A 222 9.23 20.19 1.14
N THR A 223 9.39 20.03 -0.17
CA THR A 223 9.47 18.69 -0.77
C THR A 223 10.75 17.98 -0.29
N PRO A 224 10.79 16.63 -0.21
CA PRO A 224 11.97 15.89 0.25
C PRO A 224 13.26 16.15 -0.54
N ASP A 225 13.15 16.55 -1.81
CA ASP A 225 14.27 16.94 -2.67
C ASP A 225 14.74 18.40 -2.49
N GLY A 226 14.04 19.18 -1.64
CA GLY A 226 14.30 20.60 -1.40
C GLY A 226 13.95 21.55 -2.57
N SER A 227 13.40 21.07 -3.68
CA SER A 227 13.21 21.86 -4.90
C SER A 227 11.95 22.75 -4.89
N GLN A 228 10.98 22.42 -4.04
CA GLN A 228 9.71 23.13 -3.91
C GLN A 228 9.35 23.39 -2.44
N LEU A 229 8.71 24.54 -2.20
CA LEU A 229 8.04 24.88 -0.96
C LEU A 229 6.54 24.92 -1.25
N TRP A 230 5.76 24.11 -0.53
CA TRP A 230 4.32 24.02 -0.66
C TRP A 230 3.67 24.79 0.49
N ALA A 231 2.67 25.60 0.17
CA ALA A 231 1.91 26.40 1.14
C ALA A 231 0.42 26.06 1.07
N THR A 232 -0.16 25.62 2.18
CA THR A 232 -1.62 25.45 2.30
C THR A 232 -2.30 26.82 2.27
N THR A 233 -3.53 26.92 1.75
CA THR A 233 -4.25 28.20 1.70
C THR A 233 -5.75 28.08 1.95
N ASN A 234 -6.36 29.21 2.35
CA ASN A 234 -7.79 29.37 2.60
C ASN A 234 -8.64 29.68 1.34
N ALA A 235 -8.26 29.11 0.20
CA ALA A 235 -8.92 29.37 -1.08
C ALA A 235 -9.09 28.10 -1.94
N GLY A 236 -9.17 26.93 -1.30
CA GLY A 236 -9.29 25.66 -2.03
C GLY A 236 -8.05 25.27 -2.84
N GLN A 237 -6.87 25.84 -2.55
CA GLN A 237 -5.64 25.56 -3.32
C GLN A 237 -4.39 25.48 -2.44
N ILE A 238 -3.42 24.68 -2.87
CA ILE A 238 -2.03 24.72 -2.40
C ILE A 238 -1.20 25.49 -3.41
N SER A 239 -0.41 26.46 -2.94
CA SER A 239 0.56 27.17 -3.77
C SER A 239 1.90 26.44 -3.76
N VAL A 240 2.38 26.03 -4.93
CA VAL A 240 3.68 25.37 -5.10
C VAL A 240 4.71 26.39 -5.59
N VAL A 241 5.70 26.67 -4.76
CA VAL A 241 6.75 27.66 -5.00
C VAL A 241 8.07 26.95 -5.29
N SER A 242 8.79 27.35 -6.33
CA SER A 242 10.16 26.84 -6.55
C SER A 242 11.14 27.54 -5.60
N THR A 243 12.00 26.77 -4.94
CA THR A 243 12.99 27.29 -3.98
C THR A 243 14.19 27.97 -4.63
N SER A 244 14.43 27.75 -5.94
CA SER A 244 15.48 28.43 -6.68
C SER A 244 15.03 29.77 -7.27
N THR A 245 13.87 29.81 -7.94
CA THR A 245 13.33 31.04 -8.55
C THR A 245 12.52 31.89 -7.60
N HIS A 246 12.06 31.34 -6.47
CA HIS A 246 11.20 31.99 -5.48
C HIS A 246 9.88 32.52 -6.08
N SER A 247 9.35 31.79 -7.05
CA SER A 247 8.08 32.07 -7.73
C SER A 247 7.14 30.87 -7.63
N ILE A 248 5.83 31.13 -7.64
CA ILE A 248 4.83 30.08 -7.82
C ILE A 248 5.04 29.42 -9.18
N VAL A 249 5.12 28.09 -9.22
CA VAL A 249 5.25 27.28 -10.43
C VAL A 249 4.01 26.47 -10.75
N ARG A 250 3.16 26.18 -9.75
CA ARG A 250 1.90 25.45 -9.90
C ARG A 250 0.92 25.79 -8.78
N TYR A 251 -0.37 25.66 -9.06
CA TYR A 251 -1.42 25.53 -8.05
C TYR A 251 -1.97 24.10 -8.07
N ILE A 252 -2.18 23.53 -6.90
CA ILE A 252 -2.85 22.23 -6.75
C ILE A 252 -4.22 22.51 -6.14
N ASP A 253 -5.27 22.04 -6.79
CA ASP A 253 -6.64 22.16 -6.28
C ASP A 253 -6.81 21.24 -5.05
N SER A 254 -7.04 21.85 -3.88
CA SER A 254 -7.46 21.14 -2.66
C SER A 254 -8.99 21.15 -2.50
N GLY A 255 -9.75 21.92 -3.29
CA GLY A 255 -11.22 21.99 -3.25
C GLY A 255 -11.83 22.64 -2.00
N TRP A 256 -11.07 22.72 -0.90
CA TRP A 256 -11.39 23.40 0.35
C TRP A 256 -10.11 23.88 1.07
N ASP A 257 -10.30 24.67 2.12
CA ASP A 257 -9.27 25.32 2.92
C ASP A 257 -8.34 24.28 3.55
N SER A 258 -7.13 24.20 3.00
CA SER A 258 -6.13 23.21 3.40
C SER A 258 -5.44 23.65 4.68
N VAL A 259 -5.33 22.74 5.66
CA VAL A 259 -4.84 23.07 7.02
C VAL A 259 -3.62 22.25 7.44
N GLY A 260 -3.60 20.95 7.12
CA GLY A 260 -2.47 20.06 7.34
C GLY A 260 -1.76 19.69 6.04
N LEU A 261 -0.44 19.51 6.13
CA LEU A 261 0.42 19.12 5.02
C LEU A 261 1.64 18.34 5.53
N ALA A 262 1.86 17.15 5.00
CA ALA A 262 3.06 16.34 5.23
C ALA A 262 3.49 15.64 3.92
N PHE A 263 4.73 15.16 3.85
CA PHE A 263 5.20 14.28 2.76
C PHE A 263 5.49 12.90 3.33
N ASP A 264 5.04 11.84 2.64
CA ASP A 264 5.36 10.45 3.03
C ASP A 264 6.75 10.01 2.55
N SER A 265 7.19 8.84 3.01
CA SER A 265 8.50 8.25 2.66
C SER A 265 8.66 7.94 1.16
N GLU A 266 7.59 8.02 0.37
CA GLU A 266 7.61 7.92 -1.09
C GLU A 266 7.59 9.29 -1.79
N GLY A 267 7.49 10.37 -1.03
CA GLY A 267 7.44 11.74 -1.51
C GLY A 267 6.04 12.23 -1.92
N PHE A 268 4.97 11.48 -1.69
CA PHE A 268 3.61 12.00 -1.92
C PHE A 268 3.20 12.96 -0.80
N ALA A 269 2.52 14.05 -1.17
CA ALA A 269 1.99 14.99 -0.19
C ALA A 269 0.64 14.50 0.34
N TRP A 270 0.49 14.49 1.66
CA TRP A 270 -0.77 14.24 2.35
C TRP A 270 -1.35 15.57 2.84
N VAL A 271 -2.62 15.81 2.51
CA VAL A 271 -3.30 17.10 2.66
C VAL A 271 -4.63 16.90 3.36
N THR A 272 -4.86 17.65 4.44
CA THR A 272 -6.15 17.74 5.13
C THR A 272 -6.81 19.09 4.85
N ALA A 273 -8.13 19.16 4.97
CA ALA A 273 -8.88 20.39 4.80
C ALA A 273 -9.99 20.57 5.84
N ASP A 274 -10.08 21.76 6.41
CA ASP A 274 -11.04 22.11 7.46
C ASP A 274 -12.48 22.10 6.92
N GLY A 275 -13.43 21.74 7.78
CA GLY A 275 -14.85 21.56 7.43
C GLY A 275 -15.14 20.40 6.47
N THR A 276 -14.12 19.63 6.06
CA THR A 276 -14.28 18.48 5.17
C THR A 276 -14.30 17.16 5.95
N LYS A 277 -14.49 16.05 5.24
CA LYS A 277 -14.40 14.68 5.78
C LYS A 277 -13.50 13.79 4.92
N TRP A 278 -12.43 14.40 4.37
CA TRP A 278 -11.51 13.73 3.46
C TRP A 278 -10.05 14.11 3.70
N VAL A 279 -9.16 13.21 3.28
CA VAL A 279 -7.71 13.43 3.16
C VAL A 279 -7.33 13.25 1.69
N ARG A 280 -6.38 14.05 1.17
CA ARG A 280 -5.85 13.89 -0.19
C ARG A 280 -4.40 13.44 -0.15
N ARG A 281 -4.10 12.35 -0.85
CA ARG A 281 -2.73 11.97 -1.22
C ARG A 281 -2.45 12.50 -2.63
N VAL A 282 -1.41 13.32 -2.78
CA VAL A 282 -1.12 14.11 -3.97
C VAL A 282 0.26 13.77 -4.51
N ASN A 283 0.36 13.46 -5.81
CA ASN A 283 1.62 13.26 -6.49
C ASN A 283 2.30 14.64 -6.73
N PRO A 284 3.50 14.92 -6.20
CA PRO A 284 4.14 16.23 -6.37
C PRO A 284 4.67 16.48 -7.78
N ALA A 285 4.91 15.45 -8.58
CA ALA A 285 5.37 15.63 -9.96
C ALA A 285 4.21 16.09 -10.85
N THR A 286 3.06 15.40 -10.81
CA THR A 286 1.93 15.70 -11.70
C THR A 286 0.91 16.67 -11.13
N GLY A 287 0.68 16.64 -9.81
CA GLY A 287 -0.44 17.31 -9.15
C GLY A 287 -1.73 16.48 -9.11
N ASP A 288 -1.72 15.26 -9.65
CA ASP A 288 -2.83 14.32 -9.53
C ASP A 288 -3.02 13.91 -8.07
N TYR A 289 -4.27 13.71 -7.64
CA TYR A 289 -4.59 13.38 -6.26
C TYR A 289 -5.63 12.27 -6.13
N GLN A 290 -5.48 11.47 -5.08
CA GLN A 290 -6.46 10.52 -4.59
C GLN A 290 -7.19 11.16 -3.42
N THR A 291 -8.53 11.17 -3.43
CA THR A 291 -9.34 11.63 -2.28
C THR A 291 -9.82 10.43 -1.47
N ILE A 292 -9.49 10.45 -0.18
CA ILE A 292 -9.73 9.39 0.79
C ILE A 292 -10.84 9.89 1.72
N THR A 293 -12.03 9.28 1.66
CA THR A 293 -13.28 9.82 2.23
C THR A 293 -13.84 8.91 3.33
N TYR A 294 -13.25 8.97 4.52
CA TYR A 294 -13.56 8.03 5.61
C TYR A 294 -13.53 8.65 7.01
N LEU A 295 -13.69 9.97 7.13
CA LEU A 295 -13.58 10.66 8.40
C LEU A 295 -14.96 10.96 8.99
N ASP A 296 -15.17 10.62 10.26
CA ASP A 296 -16.36 11.05 10.99
C ASP A 296 -16.28 12.52 11.41
N ASP A 297 -15.07 13.05 11.66
CA ASP A 297 -14.82 14.44 12.01
C ASP A 297 -13.92 15.16 10.99
N ALA A 298 -13.77 16.49 11.13
CA ALA A 298 -12.91 17.27 10.25
C ALA A 298 -11.42 17.02 10.54
N PRO A 299 -10.59 16.74 9.52
CA PRO A 299 -9.18 16.46 9.72
C PRO A 299 -8.36 17.74 9.87
N MET A 300 -7.52 17.80 10.90
CA MET A 300 -6.69 18.97 11.22
C MET A 300 -5.24 18.76 10.77
N GLY A 301 -4.45 18.07 11.57
CA GLY A 301 -3.05 17.78 11.33
C GLY A 301 -2.83 16.46 10.62
N VAL A 302 -1.63 16.33 10.04
CA VAL A 302 -1.18 15.11 9.38
C VAL A 302 0.33 14.99 9.53
N ALA A 303 0.81 13.77 9.81
CA ALA A 303 2.21 13.41 9.76
C ALA A 303 2.37 12.05 9.09
N ALA A 304 3.44 11.88 8.32
CA ALA A 304 3.82 10.58 7.80
C ALA A 304 4.87 9.93 8.70
N HIS A 305 4.78 8.61 8.85
CA HIS A 305 5.81 7.82 9.51
C HIS A 305 7.13 7.92 8.71
N PRO A 306 8.31 8.04 9.35
CA PRO A 306 9.57 8.31 8.65
C PRO A 306 9.96 7.24 7.62
N THR A 307 9.71 5.95 7.90
CA THR A 307 10.08 4.82 7.03
C THR A 307 8.90 4.07 6.39
N LYS A 308 7.85 3.72 7.17
CA LYS A 308 6.71 2.90 6.74
C LYS A 308 5.71 3.65 5.85
N ARG A 309 4.92 2.91 5.05
CA ARG A 309 3.74 3.43 4.31
C ARG A 309 2.54 3.69 5.25
N LEU A 310 2.75 4.51 6.29
CA LEU A 310 1.78 4.84 7.33
C LEU A 310 1.71 6.37 7.51
N VAL A 311 0.49 6.92 7.64
CA VAL A 311 0.25 8.35 7.88
C VAL A 311 -0.78 8.52 9.00
N TYR A 312 -0.47 9.34 9.99
CA TYR A 312 -1.41 9.68 11.07
C TYR A 312 -2.11 11.00 10.75
N VAL A 313 -3.44 11.03 10.86
CA VAL A 313 -4.27 12.23 10.65
C VAL A 313 -5.10 12.48 11.91
N THR A 314 -5.01 13.68 12.50
CA THR A 314 -5.87 14.05 13.63
C THR A 314 -7.26 14.45 13.15
N ALA A 315 -8.30 13.96 13.80
CA ALA A 315 -9.69 14.34 13.53
C ALA A 315 -10.53 14.20 14.81
N GLY A 316 -11.24 15.27 15.19
CA GLY A 316 -12.05 15.30 16.41
C GLY A 316 -11.21 15.06 17.66
N ASN A 317 -11.49 13.96 18.37
CA ASN A 317 -10.79 13.51 19.57
C ASN A 317 -10.02 12.20 19.30
N SER A 318 -9.39 12.11 18.12
CA SER A 318 -8.71 10.89 17.68
C SER A 318 -7.59 11.15 16.68
N VAL A 319 -6.72 10.15 16.55
CA VAL A 319 -5.83 9.97 15.40
C VAL A 319 -6.28 8.77 14.58
N LEU A 320 -6.37 8.98 13.27
CA LEU A 320 -6.69 7.94 12.29
C LEU A 320 -5.41 7.53 11.56
N PRO A 321 -4.96 6.26 11.74
CA PRO A 321 -3.86 5.72 10.95
C PRO A 321 -4.34 5.43 9.52
N PHE A 322 -3.62 5.90 8.52
CA PHE A 322 -3.82 5.58 7.11
C PHE A 322 -2.65 4.75 6.63
N ASP A 323 -2.92 3.47 6.38
CA ASP A 323 -1.93 2.53 5.87
C ASP A 323 -2.50 1.67 4.74
N LEU A 324 -1.61 0.84 4.21
CA LEU A 324 -1.97 -0.39 3.52
C LEU A 324 -2.02 -1.47 4.59
N GLY A 325 -3.20 -2.02 4.89
CA GLY A 325 -3.34 -3.00 5.97
C GLY A 325 -2.54 -4.26 5.67
N VAL A 326 -1.35 -4.41 6.25
CA VAL A 326 -0.48 -5.56 6.04
C VAL A 326 -0.80 -6.63 7.08
N SER A 327 -0.94 -7.87 6.62
CA SER A 327 -1.22 -9.03 7.45
C SER A 327 -0.38 -10.21 6.99
N ARG A 328 -0.12 -11.17 7.87
CA ARG A 328 0.77 -12.30 7.60
C ARG A 328 0.09 -13.61 7.97
N LEU A 329 0.11 -14.57 7.05
CA LEU A 329 -0.33 -15.95 7.26
C LEU A 329 0.92 -16.84 7.28
N ALA A 330 1.30 -17.31 8.47
CA ALA A 330 2.56 -17.99 8.69
C ALA A 330 2.51 -18.89 9.93
N GLY A 331 2.97 -20.13 9.78
CA GLY A 331 3.26 -21.02 10.89
C GLY A 331 4.77 -21.22 11.12
N PRO A 332 5.17 -21.99 12.14
CA PRO A 332 6.58 -22.32 12.41
C PRO A 332 7.27 -23.13 11.30
N ASP A 333 6.51 -23.79 10.43
CA ASP A 333 7.01 -24.44 9.22
C ASP A 333 5.99 -24.33 8.07
N ARG A 334 6.38 -24.81 6.87
CA ARG A 334 5.54 -24.79 5.66
C ARG A 334 4.21 -25.54 5.78
N TYR A 335 4.13 -26.53 6.68
CA TYR A 335 2.92 -27.32 6.88
C TYR A 335 1.92 -26.52 7.71
N ALA A 336 2.39 -25.87 8.78
CA ALA A 336 1.59 -24.93 9.55
C ALA A 336 1.19 -23.67 8.74
N THR A 337 2.08 -23.11 7.90
CA THR A 337 1.71 -22.01 7.00
C THR A 337 0.58 -22.39 6.03
N ALA A 338 0.58 -23.61 5.48
CA ALA A 338 -0.52 -24.09 4.64
C ALA A 338 -1.84 -24.21 5.42
N VAL A 339 -1.78 -24.54 6.72
CA VAL A 339 -2.94 -24.57 7.62
C VAL A 339 -3.48 -23.16 7.90
N GLU A 340 -2.62 -22.17 8.22
CA GLU A 340 -3.03 -20.76 8.39
C GLU A 340 -3.72 -20.21 7.12
N ILE A 341 -3.17 -20.54 5.94
CA ILE A 341 -3.76 -20.18 4.64
C ILE A 341 -5.12 -20.84 4.45
N SER A 342 -5.24 -22.12 4.79
CA SER A 342 -6.50 -22.88 4.73
C SER A 342 -7.57 -22.31 5.68
N GLN A 343 -7.19 -21.93 6.89
CA GLN A 343 -8.10 -21.31 7.86
C GLN A 343 -8.59 -19.93 7.40
N SER A 344 -7.71 -19.13 6.79
CA SER A 344 -8.08 -17.82 6.24
C SER A 344 -8.94 -17.92 4.97
N ALA A 345 -8.75 -18.93 4.13
CA ALA A 345 -9.50 -19.10 2.87
C ALA A 345 -10.81 -19.89 3.05
N PHE A 346 -10.84 -20.87 3.96
CA PHE A 346 -11.92 -21.82 4.16
C PHE A 346 -12.36 -21.87 5.64
N PRO A 347 -12.83 -20.76 6.23
CA PRO A 347 -13.24 -20.71 7.63
C PRO A 347 -14.44 -21.64 7.92
N SER A 348 -15.27 -21.93 6.91
CA SER A 348 -16.48 -22.76 7.01
C SER A 348 -16.28 -24.25 6.69
N GLY A 349 -15.04 -24.71 6.47
CA GLY A 349 -14.73 -26.07 6.00
C GLY A 349 -14.64 -26.18 4.47
N ALA A 350 -14.35 -27.38 3.96
CA ALA A 350 -14.24 -27.64 2.51
C ALA A 350 -14.51 -29.13 2.16
N SER A 351 -15.48 -29.39 1.27
CA SER A 351 -15.85 -30.77 0.84
C SER A 351 -14.77 -31.52 0.06
N THR A 352 -13.70 -30.84 -0.40
CA THR A 352 -12.54 -31.46 -1.04
C THR A 352 -11.27 -30.80 -0.53
N VAL A 353 -10.24 -31.60 -0.26
CA VAL A 353 -8.89 -31.11 0.11
C VAL A 353 -7.84 -31.74 -0.79
N TYR A 354 -6.97 -30.93 -1.36
CA TYR A 354 -5.82 -31.41 -2.15
C TYR A 354 -4.60 -31.57 -1.24
N ILE A 355 -3.92 -32.70 -1.34
CA ILE A 355 -2.73 -33.03 -0.56
C ILE A 355 -1.52 -33.15 -1.48
N ALA A 356 -0.54 -32.28 -1.28
CA ALA A 356 0.76 -32.36 -1.94
C ALA A 356 1.88 -32.68 -0.92
N THR A 357 3.08 -32.97 -1.40
CA THR A 357 4.27 -32.95 -0.54
C THR A 357 4.79 -31.53 -0.38
N GLY A 358 5.17 -31.14 0.84
CA GLY A 358 5.88 -29.89 1.08
C GLY A 358 7.37 -29.98 0.72
N ALA A 359 7.91 -31.17 0.43
CA ALA A 359 9.32 -31.39 0.18
C ALA A 359 9.76 -31.16 -1.28
N ASN A 360 8.84 -31.27 -2.24
CA ASN A 360 9.12 -31.14 -3.67
C ASN A 360 7.91 -30.55 -4.42
N TYR A 361 8.14 -29.75 -5.46
CA TYR A 361 7.10 -28.96 -6.14
C TYR A 361 6.44 -29.53 -7.40
N PRO A 362 7.07 -30.37 -8.24
CA PRO A 362 6.76 -30.42 -9.67
C PRO A 362 5.42 -31.07 -10.01
N ASP A 363 4.97 -32.03 -9.19
CA ASP A 363 3.68 -32.70 -9.39
C ASP A 363 2.50 -31.79 -8.98
N ALA A 364 2.74 -30.76 -8.17
CA ALA A 364 1.71 -29.91 -7.56
C ALA A 364 1.57 -28.51 -8.18
N LEU A 365 2.49 -28.06 -9.06
CA LEU A 365 2.39 -26.70 -9.65
C LEU A 365 1.08 -26.45 -10.41
N ALA A 366 0.49 -27.49 -11.02
CA ALA A 366 -0.81 -27.40 -11.70
C ALA A 366 -2.02 -27.58 -10.75
N ALA A 367 -1.80 -27.95 -9.49
CA ALA A 367 -2.88 -28.19 -8.54
C ALA A 367 -3.57 -26.90 -8.07
N GLY A 368 -2.85 -25.78 -8.05
CA GLY A 368 -3.39 -24.47 -7.64
C GLY A 368 -4.71 -24.11 -8.33
N PRO A 369 -4.73 -23.95 -9.67
CA PRO A 369 -5.96 -23.65 -10.40
C PRO A 369 -7.01 -24.76 -10.35
N VAL A 370 -6.61 -26.01 -10.21
CA VAL A 370 -7.52 -27.16 -10.10
C VAL A 370 -8.26 -27.13 -8.76
N ALA A 371 -7.57 -26.87 -7.66
CA ALA A 371 -8.16 -26.69 -6.34
C ALA A 371 -9.02 -25.42 -6.27
N ALA A 372 -8.57 -24.31 -6.86
CA ALA A 372 -9.35 -23.08 -7.01
C ALA A 372 -10.62 -23.26 -7.87
N ARG A 373 -10.62 -24.18 -8.85
CA ARG A 373 -11.78 -24.48 -9.71
C ARG A 373 -12.92 -25.18 -8.94
N VAL A 374 -12.61 -25.85 -7.84
CA VAL A 374 -13.56 -26.59 -6.99
C VAL A 374 -13.62 -26.05 -5.56
N ASP A 375 -13.16 -24.81 -5.35
CA ASP A 375 -13.15 -24.10 -4.07
C ASP A 375 -12.57 -24.95 -2.90
N ALA A 376 -11.35 -25.49 -3.10
CA ALA A 376 -10.66 -26.40 -2.18
C ALA A 376 -9.28 -25.89 -1.71
N PRO A 377 -8.85 -26.12 -0.46
CA PRO A 377 -7.49 -25.85 0.00
C PRO A 377 -6.47 -26.85 -0.53
N ILE A 378 -5.19 -26.44 -0.51
CA ILE A 378 -4.03 -27.32 -0.70
C ILE A 378 -3.27 -27.39 0.62
N LEU A 379 -3.24 -28.58 1.24
CA LEU A 379 -2.42 -28.86 2.41
C LEU A 379 -1.19 -29.70 2.04
N LEU A 380 -0.18 -29.68 2.91
CA LEU A 380 1.15 -30.23 2.63
C LEU A 380 1.52 -31.36 3.59
N THR A 381 2.22 -32.38 3.10
CA THR A 381 2.75 -33.50 3.91
C THR A 381 4.27 -33.60 3.81
N ARG A 382 4.91 -34.31 4.75
CA ARG A 382 6.37 -34.58 4.72
C ARG A 382 6.75 -35.66 3.70
N GLY A 383 5.82 -36.07 2.83
CA GLY A 383 5.96 -37.19 1.92
C GLY A 383 5.74 -38.53 2.61
N GLU A 384 6.55 -38.86 3.62
CA GLU A 384 6.45 -40.12 4.38
C GLU A 384 5.60 -40.00 5.66
N GLU A 385 5.26 -38.78 6.10
CA GLU A 385 4.54 -38.51 7.34
C GLU A 385 3.46 -37.42 7.11
N LEU A 386 2.28 -37.62 7.72
CA LEU A 386 1.20 -36.63 7.83
C LEU A 386 1.44 -35.78 9.10
N PRO A 387 1.77 -34.48 9.00
CA PRO A 387 2.00 -33.65 10.18
C PRO A 387 0.73 -33.52 11.05
N ALA A 388 0.88 -33.54 12.37
CA ALA A 388 -0.25 -33.43 13.31
C ALA A 388 -1.13 -32.18 13.06
N VAL A 389 -0.52 -31.02 12.82
CA VAL A 389 -1.24 -29.77 12.50
C VAL A 389 -2.10 -29.87 11.23
N VAL A 390 -1.71 -30.71 10.27
CA VAL A 390 -2.46 -30.96 9.03
C VAL A 390 -3.60 -31.96 9.26
N ALA A 391 -3.39 -32.94 10.14
CA ALA A 391 -4.46 -33.83 10.59
C ALA A 391 -5.53 -33.07 11.40
N GLU A 392 -5.13 -32.15 12.27
CA GLU A 392 -6.03 -31.26 13.02
C GLU A 392 -6.82 -30.34 12.08
N GLU A 393 -6.18 -29.76 11.07
CA GLU A 393 -6.86 -28.96 10.05
C GLU A 393 -7.84 -29.80 9.19
N LEU A 394 -7.52 -31.05 8.88
CA LEU A 394 -8.46 -31.96 8.21
C LEU A 394 -9.70 -32.26 9.06
N VAL A 395 -9.58 -32.36 10.39
CA VAL A 395 -10.75 -32.45 11.30
C VAL A 395 -11.57 -31.17 11.27
N ARG A 396 -10.94 -29.99 11.18
CA ARG A 396 -11.65 -28.71 11.08
C ARG A 396 -12.36 -28.53 9.72
N LEU A 397 -11.75 -29.01 8.64
CA LEU A 397 -12.28 -28.88 7.28
C LEU A 397 -13.45 -29.83 6.97
N ASP A 398 -13.52 -30.97 7.67
CA ASP A 398 -14.52 -32.04 7.52
C ASP A 398 -14.77 -32.47 6.05
N PRO A 399 -13.74 -32.94 5.31
CA PRO A 399 -13.84 -33.12 3.87
C PRO A 399 -14.43 -34.46 3.44
N ASP A 400 -15.43 -34.43 2.56
CA ASP A 400 -15.95 -35.64 1.89
C ASP A 400 -14.85 -36.37 1.07
N ASN A 401 -13.96 -35.60 0.43
CA ASN A 401 -12.98 -36.08 -0.53
C ASN A 401 -11.56 -35.53 -0.26
N ILE A 402 -10.55 -36.37 -0.44
CA ILE A 402 -9.14 -36.00 -0.28
C ILE A 402 -8.36 -36.44 -1.53
N VAL A 403 -7.73 -35.50 -2.22
CA VAL A 403 -7.02 -35.75 -3.48
C VAL A 403 -5.52 -35.70 -3.27
N VAL A 404 -4.85 -36.85 -3.25
CA VAL A 404 -3.39 -36.97 -3.11
C VAL A 404 -2.72 -36.75 -4.46
N ILE A 405 -1.81 -35.78 -4.52
CA ILE A 405 -1.09 -35.37 -5.74
C ILE A 405 0.30 -36.01 -5.75
N GLY A 406 0.61 -36.70 -6.86
CA GLY A 406 1.91 -37.31 -7.10
C GLY A 406 1.99 -38.78 -6.70
N GLY A 407 3.07 -39.44 -7.15
CA GLY A 407 3.27 -40.87 -6.99
C GLY A 407 3.52 -41.32 -5.53
N PRO A 408 3.55 -42.64 -5.27
CA PRO A 408 3.80 -43.19 -3.94
C PRO A 408 5.20 -42.86 -3.38
N THR A 409 6.13 -42.41 -4.21
CA THR A 409 7.45 -41.89 -3.81
C THR A 409 7.44 -40.40 -3.46
N THR A 410 6.35 -39.68 -3.78
CA THR A 410 6.15 -38.26 -3.52
C THR A 410 5.31 -38.06 -2.26
N VAL A 411 4.25 -38.87 -2.10
CA VAL A 411 3.43 -39.01 -0.89
C VAL A 411 3.20 -40.50 -0.67
N SER A 412 3.62 -41.04 0.48
CA SER A 412 3.67 -42.49 0.74
C SER A 412 2.28 -43.14 0.82
N PRO A 413 2.17 -44.46 0.62
CA PRO A 413 0.95 -45.22 0.89
C PRO A 413 0.51 -45.15 2.37
N ASP A 414 1.45 -44.95 3.29
CA ASP A 414 1.15 -44.83 4.73
C ASP A 414 0.44 -43.50 5.03
N VAL A 415 0.87 -42.41 4.40
CA VAL A 415 0.18 -41.11 4.45
C VAL A 415 -1.21 -41.21 3.79
N GLU A 416 -1.32 -41.87 2.64
CA GLU A 416 -2.61 -42.11 1.98
C GLU A 416 -3.57 -42.92 2.87
N SER A 417 -3.05 -43.91 3.58
CA SER A 417 -3.82 -44.71 4.54
C SER A 417 -4.23 -43.91 5.78
N ALA A 418 -3.39 -42.99 6.27
CA ALA A 418 -3.73 -42.10 7.38
C ALA A 418 -4.81 -41.08 6.99
N LEU A 419 -4.79 -40.57 5.75
CA LEU A 419 -5.79 -39.63 5.23
C LEU A 419 -7.20 -40.24 5.15
N ALA A 420 -7.31 -41.56 4.98
CA ALA A 420 -8.60 -42.26 4.92
C ALA A 420 -9.41 -42.24 6.23
N ALA A 421 -8.83 -41.73 7.33
CA ALA A 421 -9.55 -41.44 8.56
C ALA A 421 -10.43 -40.17 8.49
N PHE A 422 -10.19 -39.29 7.50
CA PHE A 422 -10.84 -37.98 7.40
C PHE A 422 -11.77 -37.82 6.19
N GLY A 423 -11.63 -38.64 5.14
CA GLY A 423 -12.44 -38.53 3.93
C GLY A 423 -12.11 -39.58 2.86
N SER A 424 -12.81 -39.54 1.73
CA SER A 424 -12.60 -40.47 0.61
C SER A 424 -11.32 -40.12 -0.16
N VAL A 425 -10.28 -40.95 -0.06
CA VAL A 425 -8.97 -40.66 -0.66
C VAL A 425 -8.88 -41.12 -2.11
N THR A 426 -8.45 -40.23 -3.01
CA THR A 426 -8.14 -40.53 -4.41
C THR A 426 -6.75 -40.00 -4.77
N ARG A 427 -5.91 -40.80 -5.42
CA ARG A 427 -4.58 -40.38 -5.88
C ARG A 427 -4.56 -40.02 -7.37
N ILE A 428 -3.95 -38.88 -7.70
CA ILE A 428 -3.67 -38.44 -9.07
C ILE A 428 -2.15 -38.40 -9.29
N ALA A 429 -1.65 -39.30 -10.13
CA ALA A 429 -0.23 -39.42 -10.46
C ALA A 429 -0.02 -39.95 -11.88
N GLY A 430 0.77 -39.24 -12.69
CA GLY A 430 1.28 -39.73 -13.97
C GLY A 430 2.69 -40.31 -13.85
N ALA A 431 3.27 -40.79 -14.96
CA ALA A 431 4.65 -41.26 -15.00
C ALA A 431 5.68 -40.12 -14.87
N ASN A 432 5.25 -38.87 -14.98
CA ASN A 432 6.04 -37.66 -14.78
C ASN A 432 5.13 -36.45 -14.50
N ARG A 433 5.74 -35.36 -14.00
CA ARG A 433 5.08 -34.09 -13.66
C ARG A 433 4.15 -33.51 -14.74
N PHE A 434 4.48 -33.66 -16.03
CA PHE A 434 3.67 -33.13 -17.13
C PHE A 434 2.39 -33.96 -17.31
N GLU A 435 2.49 -35.27 -17.13
CA GLU A 435 1.35 -36.17 -17.14
C GLU A 435 0.49 -36.01 -15.87
N THR A 436 1.09 -35.89 -14.69
CA THR A 436 0.37 -35.56 -13.44
C THR A 436 -0.42 -34.25 -13.58
N ALA A 437 0.19 -33.20 -14.14
CA ALA A 437 -0.49 -31.93 -14.41
C ALA A 437 -1.68 -32.07 -15.37
N ARG A 438 -1.52 -32.84 -16.46
CA ARG A 438 -2.63 -33.12 -17.39
C ARG A 438 -3.75 -33.93 -16.74
N MET A 439 -3.43 -34.90 -15.89
CA MET A 439 -4.42 -35.68 -15.14
C MET A 439 -5.15 -34.84 -14.09
N LEU A 440 -4.47 -33.90 -13.43
CA LEU A 440 -5.10 -32.93 -12.52
C LEU A 440 -6.10 -32.04 -13.26
N VAL A 441 -5.68 -31.44 -14.38
CA VAL A 441 -6.58 -30.63 -15.22
C VAL A 441 -7.77 -31.44 -15.74
N ALA A 442 -7.56 -32.70 -16.14
CA ALA A 442 -8.64 -33.59 -16.58
C ALA A 442 -9.53 -34.14 -15.46
N SER A 443 -9.18 -33.93 -14.18
CA SER A 443 -9.96 -34.42 -13.02
C SER A 443 -11.14 -33.53 -12.64
N VAL A 444 -11.19 -32.30 -13.17
CA VAL A 444 -12.25 -31.31 -12.93
C VAL A 444 -12.74 -30.72 -14.25
N ASP A 445 -13.93 -30.12 -14.25
CA ASP A 445 -14.53 -29.61 -15.50
C ASP A 445 -13.91 -28.27 -15.95
N PHE A 446 -13.00 -28.36 -16.91
CA PHE A 446 -12.50 -27.23 -17.72
C PHE A 446 -13.03 -27.26 -19.17
N THR A 447 -14.10 -28.00 -19.46
CA THR A 447 -14.71 -27.96 -20.80
C THR A 447 -15.26 -26.56 -21.12
N TYR A 448 -15.15 -26.16 -22.38
CA TYR A 448 -15.51 -24.83 -22.89
C TYR A 448 -14.67 -23.67 -22.32
N THR A 449 -13.49 -23.95 -21.73
CA THR A 449 -12.57 -22.89 -21.33
C THR A 449 -11.81 -22.37 -22.55
N TRP A 450 -12.09 -21.12 -22.95
CA TRP A 450 -11.51 -20.47 -24.14
C TRP A 450 -9.98 -20.38 -24.10
N GLU A 451 -9.41 -20.21 -22.91
CA GLU A 451 -7.98 -19.97 -22.70
C GLU A 451 -7.36 -20.98 -21.73
N ALA A 452 -6.10 -21.32 -21.95
CA ALA A 452 -5.31 -22.12 -21.03
C ALA A 452 -3.93 -21.49 -20.80
N TYR A 453 -3.41 -21.58 -19.58
CA TYR A 453 -2.07 -21.11 -19.27
C TYR A 453 -1.06 -22.25 -19.42
N ILE A 454 0.13 -21.95 -19.92
CA ILE A 454 1.24 -22.92 -20.04
C ILE A 454 2.49 -22.38 -19.35
N ALA A 455 3.01 -23.14 -18.38
CA ALA A 455 4.30 -22.88 -17.76
C ALA A 455 5.28 -24.04 -17.98
N THR A 456 6.57 -23.78 -17.76
CA THR A 456 7.57 -24.86 -17.72
C THR A 456 7.43 -25.66 -16.43
N GLY A 457 7.44 -26.99 -16.52
CA GLY A 457 7.54 -27.86 -15.33
C GLY A 457 8.98 -28.07 -14.85
N GLN A 458 9.98 -27.42 -15.46
CA GLN A 458 11.39 -27.55 -15.08
C GLN A 458 11.80 -26.58 -13.95
N ASN A 459 11.00 -25.55 -13.70
CA ASN A 459 11.17 -24.56 -12.63
C ASN A 459 9.77 -24.16 -12.11
N PHE A 460 9.69 -23.39 -11.02
CA PHE A 460 8.42 -23.08 -10.35
C PHE A 460 7.90 -21.62 -10.42
N PRO A 461 8.70 -20.53 -10.43
CA PRO A 461 8.19 -19.19 -10.15
C PRO A 461 7.08 -18.72 -11.11
N ASP A 462 7.30 -18.87 -12.41
CA ASP A 462 6.34 -18.49 -13.46
C ASP A 462 5.01 -19.26 -13.32
N ALA A 463 5.08 -20.51 -12.86
CA ALA A 463 3.93 -21.38 -12.63
C ALA A 463 3.17 -21.06 -11.33
N LEU A 464 3.82 -20.46 -10.31
CA LEU A 464 3.17 -20.08 -9.06
C LEU A 464 2.33 -18.81 -9.25
N SER A 465 2.92 -17.74 -9.79
CA SER A 465 2.19 -16.50 -10.11
C SER A 465 1.11 -16.75 -11.15
N GLY A 466 1.44 -17.53 -12.20
CA GLY A 466 0.48 -17.95 -13.21
C GLY A 466 -0.60 -18.90 -12.69
N GLY A 467 -0.29 -19.71 -11.68
CA GLY A 467 -1.26 -20.57 -11.00
C GLY A 467 -2.28 -19.77 -10.20
N ALA A 468 -1.83 -18.74 -9.47
CA ALA A 468 -2.75 -17.81 -8.80
C ALA A 468 -3.64 -17.05 -9.79
N ALA A 469 -3.04 -16.46 -10.84
CA ALA A 469 -3.79 -15.74 -11.88
C ALA A 469 -4.80 -16.66 -12.62
N ALA A 470 -4.39 -17.88 -12.98
CA ALA A 470 -5.27 -18.87 -13.58
C ALA A 470 -6.38 -19.31 -12.61
N GLY A 471 -6.09 -19.47 -11.32
CA GLY A 471 -7.09 -19.75 -10.27
C GLY A 471 -8.16 -18.66 -10.19
N VAL A 472 -7.75 -17.39 -10.07
CA VAL A 472 -8.64 -16.22 -10.07
C VAL A 472 -9.51 -16.15 -11.34
N GLN A 473 -8.93 -16.42 -12.51
CA GLN A 473 -9.66 -16.46 -13.79
C GLN A 473 -10.44 -17.75 -14.03
N ARG A 474 -10.31 -18.76 -13.15
CA ARG A 474 -10.81 -20.14 -13.31
C ARG A 474 -10.36 -20.82 -14.62
N LEU A 475 -9.13 -20.55 -15.05
CA LEU A 475 -8.46 -21.20 -16.19
C LEU A 475 -7.57 -22.37 -15.73
N PRO A 476 -7.30 -23.36 -16.60
CA PRO A 476 -6.34 -24.42 -16.31
C PRO A 476 -4.88 -23.95 -16.52
N LEU A 477 -3.96 -24.48 -15.71
CA LEU A 477 -2.51 -24.37 -15.92
C LEU A 477 -1.94 -25.73 -16.31
N LEU A 478 -1.29 -25.79 -17.48
CA LEU A 478 -0.62 -26.98 -17.98
C LEU A 478 0.90 -26.80 -17.86
N LEU A 479 1.59 -27.89 -17.50
CA LEU A 479 3.04 -27.93 -17.44
C LEU A 479 3.60 -28.57 -18.72
N VAL A 480 4.57 -27.91 -19.35
CA VAL A 480 5.31 -28.45 -20.49
C VAL A 480 6.80 -28.59 -20.17
N ASN A 481 7.49 -29.46 -20.91
CA ASN A 481 8.95 -29.46 -20.92
C ASN A 481 9.45 -28.22 -21.68
N GLY A 482 9.65 -27.10 -20.97
CA GLY A 482 9.87 -25.79 -21.58
C GLY A 482 11.06 -25.68 -22.53
N SER A 483 12.07 -26.56 -22.42
CA SER A 483 13.22 -26.60 -23.34
C SER A 483 12.98 -27.41 -24.62
N ALA A 484 11.80 -28.03 -24.80
CA ALA A 484 11.47 -28.81 -25.98
C ALA A 484 11.28 -27.93 -27.23
N GLY A 485 11.50 -28.51 -28.42
CA GLY A 485 11.30 -27.83 -29.70
C GLY A 485 9.83 -27.64 -30.11
N SER A 486 8.91 -28.35 -29.47
CA SER A 486 7.46 -28.25 -29.67
C SER A 486 6.72 -28.71 -28.42
N VAL A 487 5.44 -28.38 -28.31
CA VAL A 487 4.55 -28.99 -27.32
C VAL A 487 4.34 -30.49 -27.62
N ASP A 488 4.03 -31.30 -26.61
CA ASP A 488 3.72 -32.72 -26.80
C ASP A 488 2.27 -32.95 -27.26
N ALA A 489 2.01 -34.11 -27.89
CA ALA A 489 0.70 -34.44 -28.46
C ALA A 489 -0.41 -34.54 -27.40
N ALA A 490 -0.10 -35.13 -26.23
CA ALA A 490 -1.08 -35.29 -25.15
C ALA A 490 -1.56 -33.93 -24.60
N THR A 491 -0.68 -32.93 -24.57
CA THR A 491 -1.02 -31.55 -24.19
C THR A 491 -1.89 -30.88 -25.25
N LEU A 492 -1.60 -31.06 -26.54
CA LEU A 492 -2.46 -30.57 -27.63
C LEU A 492 -3.84 -31.23 -27.62
N ASP A 493 -3.92 -32.52 -27.33
CA ASP A 493 -5.19 -33.24 -27.30
C ASP A 493 -6.04 -32.84 -26.08
N LEU A 494 -5.41 -32.55 -24.93
CA LEU A 494 -6.10 -31.94 -23.78
C LEU A 494 -6.61 -30.53 -24.09
N LEU A 495 -5.80 -29.67 -24.74
CA LEU A 495 -6.23 -28.33 -25.16
C LEU A 495 -7.44 -28.37 -26.10
N LYS A 496 -7.47 -29.30 -27.07
CA LYS A 496 -8.61 -29.52 -27.96
C LYS A 496 -9.84 -30.04 -27.20
N TRP A 497 -9.65 -30.96 -26.24
CA TRP A 497 -10.75 -31.50 -25.42
C TRP A 497 -11.42 -30.42 -24.56
N MET A 498 -10.64 -29.50 -23.99
CA MET A 498 -11.18 -28.34 -23.25
C MET A 498 -11.87 -27.32 -24.17
N GLY A 499 -11.63 -27.36 -25.48
CA GLY A 499 -12.14 -26.38 -26.44
C GLY A 499 -11.35 -25.06 -26.45
N ALA A 500 -10.10 -25.08 -25.97
CA ALA A 500 -9.25 -23.89 -25.92
C ALA A 500 -8.95 -23.36 -27.33
N GLN A 501 -9.04 -22.04 -27.49
CA GLN A 501 -8.70 -21.31 -28.72
C GLN A 501 -7.53 -20.35 -28.50
N LYS A 502 -7.25 -19.97 -27.25
CA LYS A 502 -6.09 -19.18 -26.85
C LYS A 502 -5.22 -19.93 -25.84
N VAL A 503 -3.91 -19.70 -25.91
CA VAL A 503 -2.94 -20.11 -24.89
C VAL A 503 -2.06 -18.92 -24.51
N THR A 504 -1.89 -18.72 -23.20
CA THR A 504 -0.93 -17.75 -22.66
C THR A 504 0.26 -18.49 -22.07
N ILE A 505 1.44 -18.23 -22.64
CA ILE A 505 2.69 -18.84 -22.18
C ILE A 505 3.29 -17.99 -21.06
N LEU A 506 3.56 -18.61 -19.93
CA LEU A 506 4.14 -18.00 -18.74
C LEU A 506 5.65 -18.21 -18.75
N GLY A 507 6.39 -17.13 -18.55
CA GLY A 507 7.84 -17.08 -18.63
C GLY A 507 8.38 -16.68 -20.00
N SER A 508 9.63 -16.21 -20.01
CA SER A 508 10.32 -15.79 -21.23
C SER A 508 10.73 -17.01 -22.09
N THR A 509 11.40 -16.74 -23.23
CA THR A 509 11.82 -17.80 -24.17
C THR A 509 12.88 -18.75 -23.61
N SER A 510 13.51 -18.44 -22.46
CA SER A 510 14.39 -19.35 -21.73
C SER A 510 13.62 -20.31 -20.82
N SER A 511 12.48 -19.89 -20.24
CA SER A 511 11.57 -20.77 -19.49
C SER A 511 10.80 -21.71 -20.41
N VAL A 512 10.16 -21.17 -21.47
CA VAL A 512 9.35 -21.92 -22.44
C VAL A 512 9.75 -21.50 -23.85
N SER A 513 10.29 -22.42 -24.64
CA SER A 513 10.92 -22.14 -25.93
C SER A 513 10.02 -21.44 -26.94
N ALA A 514 10.64 -20.76 -27.92
CA ALA A 514 9.92 -20.22 -29.07
C ALA A 514 9.29 -21.33 -29.94
N GLY A 515 9.90 -22.52 -29.99
CA GLY A 515 9.39 -23.66 -30.74
C GLY A 515 8.05 -24.19 -30.20
N ILE A 516 7.88 -24.21 -28.87
CA ILE A 516 6.59 -24.51 -28.23
C ILE A 516 5.52 -23.51 -28.70
N ALA A 517 5.80 -22.21 -28.63
CA ALA A 517 4.90 -21.16 -29.11
C ALA A 517 4.52 -21.35 -30.59
N THR A 518 5.51 -21.57 -31.46
CA THR A 518 5.28 -21.84 -32.89
C THR A 518 4.40 -23.08 -33.11
N SER A 519 4.64 -24.17 -32.38
CA SER A 519 3.86 -25.40 -32.51
C SER A 519 2.39 -25.25 -32.04
N LEU A 520 2.13 -24.41 -31.03
CA LEU A 520 0.78 -24.08 -30.57
C LEU A 520 0.04 -23.22 -31.62
N SER A 521 0.68 -22.21 -32.19
CA SER A 521 0.10 -21.41 -33.28
C SER A 521 -0.16 -22.26 -34.54
N GLN A 522 0.72 -23.19 -34.87
CA GLN A 522 0.52 -24.15 -35.98
C GLN A 522 -0.64 -25.12 -35.72
N ALA A 523 -0.98 -25.39 -34.46
CA ALA A 523 -2.17 -26.14 -34.07
C ALA A 523 -3.48 -25.32 -34.13
N GLY A 524 -3.42 -24.04 -34.52
CA GLY A 524 -4.57 -23.16 -34.68
C GLY A 524 -4.94 -22.32 -33.46
N LEU A 525 -4.08 -22.28 -32.44
CA LEU A 525 -4.31 -21.51 -31.21
C LEU A 525 -3.78 -20.07 -31.35
N GLU A 526 -4.51 -19.10 -30.82
CA GLU A 526 -3.95 -17.79 -30.47
C GLU A 526 -2.90 -17.98 -29.38
N VAL A 527 -1.72 -17.36 -29.50
CA VAL A 527 -0.62 -17.52 -28.53
C VAL A 527 -0.15 -16.17 -28.03
N ALA A 528 -0.38 -15.92 -26.74
CA ALA A 528 0.21 -14.81 -25.99
C ALA A 528 1.39 -15.30 -25.13
N ARG A 529 2.19 -14.37 -24.60
CA ARG A 529 3.30 -14.68 -23.69
C ARG A 529 3.51 -13.57 -22.66
N GLU A 530 3.55 -13.96 -21.40
CA GLU A 530 3.86 -13.12 -20.25
C GLU A 530 5.20 -13.56 -19.64
N GLY A 531 6.27 -12.82 -19.90
CA GLY A 531 7.61 -13.21 -19.47
C GLY A 531 8.60 -12.05 -19.46
N GLY A 532 9.12 -11.72 -18.28
CA GLY A 532 10.12 -10.68 -18.05
C GLY A 532 11.56 -11.20 -18.08
N ALA A 533 12.49 -10.33 -17.73
CA ALA A 533 13.91 -10.64 -17.55
C ALA A 533 14.18 -11.53 -16.33
N ASP A 534 13.34 -11.44 -15.28
CA ASP A 534 13.38 -12.33 -14.12
C ASP A 534 11.97 -12.80 -13.66
N ARG A 535 11.95 -13.55 -12.57
CA ARG A 535 10.72 -14.12 -11.99
C ARG A 535 9.78 -13.08 -11.39
N TYR A 536 10.30 -11.96 -10.91
CA TYR A 536 9.53 -10.90 -10.27
C TYR A 536 8.86 -10.03 -11.35
N GLU A 537 9.59 -9.70 -12.42
CA GLU A 537 9.01 -9.03 -13.59
C GLU A 537 8.00 -9.93 -14.33
N THR A 538 8.31 -11.23 -14.48
CA THR A 538 7.34 -12.20 -15.02
C THR A 538 6.07 -12.24 -14.16
N SER A 539 6.20 -12.28 -12.84
CA SER A 539 5.07 -12.21 -11.91
C SER A 539 4.26 -10.93 -12.05
N LEU A 540 4.92 -9.78 -12.28
CA LEU A 540 4.25 -8.49 -12.48
C LEU A 540 3.41 -8.51 -13.77
N LEU A 541 4.00 -8.92 -14.89
CA LEU A 541 3.33 -8.98 -16.20
C LEU A 541 2.11 -9.92 -16.17
N ILE A 542 2.24 -11.09 -15.55
CA ILE A 542 1.15 -12.05 -15.35
C ILE A 542 -0.03 -11.38 -14.63
N ASN A 543 0.20 -10.74 -13.47
CA ASN A 543 -0.87 -10.13 -12.67
C ASN A 543 -1.45 -8.84 -13.31
N GLN A 544 -0.68 -8.13 -14.15
CA GLN A 544 -1.17 -6.99 -14.90
C GLN A 544 -2.12 -7.42 -16.04
N ASN A 545 -1.72 -8.43 -16.82
CA ASN A 545 -2.46 -8.85 -18.01
C ASN A 545 -3.60 -9.84 -17.71
N SER A 546 -3.61 -10.47 -16.53
CA SER A 546 -4.73 -11.28 -16.04
C SER A 546 -5.93 -10.46 -15.52
N GLN A 547 -5.84 -9.12 -15.48
CA GLN A 547 -6.85 -8.25 -14.88
C GLN A 547 -7.14 -8.56 -13.40
N SER A 548 -6.24 -9.25 -12.69
CA SER A 548 -6.32 -9.42 -11.24
C SER A 548 -5.93 -8.11 -10.53
N THR A 549 -6.81 -7.12 -10.63
CA THR A 549 -6.81 -5.92 -9.78
C THR A 549 -7.69 -6.19 -8.57
N GLY A 550 -7.19 -5.97 -7.36
CA GLY A 550 -7.95 -6.20 -6.14
C GLY A 550 -7.62 -5.23 -5.02
N GLU A 551 -8.61 -4.97 -4.16
CA GLU A 551 -8.42 -4.28 -2.88
C GLU A 551 -7.52 -5.09 -1.93
N THR A 552 -7.37 -6.40 -2.16
CA THR A 552 -6.34 -7.22 -1.51
C THR A 552 -5.28 -7.67 -2.53
N VAL A 553 -4.01 -7.66 -2.12
CA VAL A 553 -2.89 -8.31 -2.80
C VAL A 553 -2.34 -9.43 -1.92
N VAL A 554 -1.93 -10.55 -2.53
CA VAL A 554 -1.19 -11.62 -1.86
C VAL A 554 0.29 -11.59 -2.28
N LEU A 555 1.20 -11.78 -1.33
CA LEU A 555 2.64 -11.79 -1.53
C LEU A 555 3.25 -13.11 -1.04
N ALA A 556 4.14 -13.68 -1.84
CA ALA A 556 4.96 -14.83 -1.45
C ALA A 556 6.41 -14.64 -1.92
N THR A 557 7.38 -15.36 -1.35
CA THR A 557 8.76 -15.30 -1.87
C THR A 557 8.85 -15.94 -3.26
N GLY A 558 9.63 -15.35 -4.16
CA GLY A 558 10.00 -15.97 -5.43
C GLY A 558 11.15 -16.97 -5.31
N THR A 559 11.74 -17.13 -4.13
CA THR A 559 12.92 -18.00 -3.92
C THR A 559 12.57 -19.43 -3.47
N ASN A 560 11.34 -19.63 -2.98
CA ASN A 560 10.80 -20.89 -2.48
C ASN A 560 9.37 -21.10 -3.05
N PHE A 561 8.74 -22.25 -2.83
CA PHE A 561 7.46 -22.62 -3.45
C PHE A 561 6.26 -22.94 -2.52
N PRO A 562 6.41 -23.51 -1.31
CA PRO A 562 5.27 -24.09 -0.58
C PRO A 562 4.17 -23.09 -0.24
N ASP A 563 4.56 -21.90 0.22
CA ASP A 563 3.61 -20.89 0.71
C ASP A 563 2.79 -20.28 -0.44
N ALA A 564 3.42 -20.05 -1.60
CA ALA A 564 2.73 -19.60 -2.82
C ALA A 564 1.82 -20.68 -3.44
N LEU A 565 2.22 -21.95 -3.34
CA LEU A 565 1.42 -23.09 -3.80
C LEU A 565 0.13 -23.21 -2.99
N ALA A 566 0.24 -23.23 -1.65
CA ALA A 566 -0.92 -23.20 -0.75
C ALA A 566 -1.73 -21.90 -0.89
N GLY A 567 -1.06 -20.79 -1.20
CA GLY A 567 -1.65 -19.47 -1.41
C GLY A 567 -2.52 -19.31 -2.66
N THR A 568 -2.46 -20.23 -3.63
CA THR A 568 -3.24 -20.10 -4.88
C THR A 568 -4.76 -20.17 -4.65
N PRO A 569 -5.31 -21.16 -3.91
CA PRO A 569 -6.71 -21.14 -3.49
C PRO A 569 -7.13 -19.87 -2.72
N LEU A 570 -6.29 -19.35 -1.83
CA LEU A 570 -6.56 -18.10 -1.10
C LEU A 570 -6.65 -16.90 -2.06
N ALA A 571 -5.70 -16.76 -2.98
CA ALA A 571 -5.72 -15.70 -3.99
C ALA A 571 -6.99 -15.78 -4.85
N SER A 572 -7.40 -16.97 -5.26
CA SER A 572 -8.67 -17.19 -5.98
C SER A 572 -9.90 -16.82 -5.14
N ALA A 573 -10.00 -17.29 -3.90
CA ALA A 573 -11.11 -17.02 -3.00
C ALA A 573 -11.28 -15.52 -2.71
N LEU A 574 -10.17 -14.78 -2.65
CA LEU A 574 -10.14 -13.32 -2.47
C LEU A 574 -10.26 -12.53 -3.78
N SER A 575 -10.26 -13.20 -4.94
CA SER A 575 -10.12 -12.56 -6.27
C SER A 575 -8.91 -11.62 -6.37
N ALA A 576 -7.83 -11.98 -5.67
CA ALA A 576 -6.65 -11.17 -5.44
C ALA A 576 -5.47 -11.62 -6.32
N PRO A 577 -4.66 -10.70 -6.89
CA PRO A 577 -3.37 -11.05 -7.48
C PRO A 577 -2.43 -11.66 -6.43
N LEU A 578 -1.58 -12.60 -6.87
CA LEU A 578 -0.47 -13.10 -6.09
C LEU A 578 0.85 -12.75 -6.80
N PHE A 579 1.64 -11.88 -6.17
CA PHE A 579 2.99 -11.58 -6.64
C PHE A 579 4.01 -12.43 -5.90
N VAL A 580 4.92 -13.05 -6.65
CA VAL A 580 6.18 -13.51 -6.05
C VAL A 580 7.16 -12.34 -6.00
N VAL A 581 7.76 -12.12 -4.83
CA VAL A 581 8.64 -10.97 -4.54
C VAL A 581 9.95 -11.42 -3.91
N ARG A 582 10.89 -10.49 -3.71
CA ARG A 582 12.13 -10.80 -2.98
C ARG A 582 11.81 -10.96 -1.49
N SER A 583 12.69 -11.66 -0.77
CA SER A 583 12.50 -11.90 0.66
C SER A 583 12.80 -10.69 1.54
N ASP A 584 13.38 -9.64 0.97
CA ASP A 584 13.93 -8.46 1.67
C ASP A 584 13.43 -7.12 1.12
N CYS A 585 12.73 -7.07 -0.02
CA CYS A 585 12.19 -5.83 -0.58
C CYS A 585 11.11 -6.08 -1.66
N LEU A 586 10.34 -5.03 -1.97
CA LEU A 586 9.35 -5.01 -3.07
C LEU A 586 9.89 -4.25 -4.29
N PRO A 587 9.88 -4.83 -5.50
CA PRO A 587 10.21 -4.09 -6.71
C PRO A 587 9.28 -2.88 -6.88
N ARG A 588 9.83 -1.69 -7.21
CA ARG A 588 9.03 -0.45 -7.29
C ARG A 588 7.79 -0.59 -8.18
N ALA A 589 7.91 -1.31 -9.30
CA ALA A 589 6.79 -1.53 -10.22
C ALA A 589 5.64 -2.41 -9.64
N VAL A 590 5.88 -3.16 -8.56
CA VAL A 590 4.84 -3.86 -7.78
C VAL A 590 4.11 -2.86 -6.86
N LEU A 591 4.85 -1.96 -6.19
CA LEU A 591 4.25 -0.88 -5.39
C LEU A 591 3.42 0.07 -6.28
N ASP A 592 3.94 0.45 -7.45
CA ASP A 592 3.20 1.26 -8.43
C ASP A 592 1.93 0.53 -8.93
N GLN A 593 1.91 -0.81 -8.91
CA GLN A 593 0.73 -1.61 -9.24
C GLN A 593 -0.31 -1.60 -8.10
N PHE A 594 0.10 -1.50 -6.83
CA PHE A 594 -0.82 -1.35 -5.69
C PHE A 594 -1.56 -0.02 -5.79
N ASP A 595 -0.82 1.06 -6.06
CA ASP A 595 -1.34 2.43 -6.20
C ASP A 595 -2.29 2.57 -7.40
N ARG A 596 -2.04 1.84 -8.50
CA ARG A 596 -2.93 1.76 -9.67
C ARG A 596 -4.15 0.87 -9.45
N GLY A 597 -3.97 -0.24 -8.74
CA GLY A 597 -5.01 -1.24 -8.50
C GLY A 597 -5.97 -0.88 -7.37
N GLY A 598 -5.63 0.10 -6.54
CA GLY A 598 -6.39 0.45 -5.34
C GLY A 598 -6.36 -0.63 -4.27
N THR A 599 -5.21 -1.29 -4.13
CA THR A 599 -4.96 -2.27 -3.07
C THR A 599 -5.03 -1.57 -1.72
N ARG A 600 -5.92 -1.98 -0.82
CA ARG A 600 -6.03 -1.52 0.57
C ARG A 600 -5.42 -2.47 1.60
N ARG A 601 -5.26 -3.75 1.23
CA ARG A 601 -4.79 -4.82 2.11
C ARG A 601 -3.71 -5.65 1.42
N VAL A 602 -2.69 -6.02 2.16
CA VAL A 602 -1.62 -6.91 1.68
C VAL A 602 -1.55 -8.13 2.61
N ILE A 603 -1.48 -9.33 2.03
CA ILE A 603 -1.33 -10.59 2.77
C ILE A 603 0.01 -11.23 2.42
N LEU A 604 0.90 -11.36 3.40
CA LEU A 604 2.19 -12.03 3.28
C LEU A 604 2.03 -13.51 3.60
N LEU A 605 2.53 -14.38 2.72
CA LEU A 605 2.53 -15.82 2.91
C LEU A 605 3.92 -16.28 3.33
N GLY A 606 4.00 -16.91 4.50
CA GLY A 606 5.25 -17.36 5.12
C GLY A 606 5.79 -16.41 6.20
N GLY A 607 6.59 -16.97 7.11
CA GLY A 607 7.15 -16.24 8.24
C GLY A 607 8.23 -15.22 7.87
N GLU A 608 8.71 -14.47 8.86
CA GLU A 608 9.75 -13.46 8.69
C GLU A 608 11.03 -13.95 7.96
N PRO A 609 11.54 -15.18 8.18
CA PRO A 609 12.69 -15.70 7.43
C PRO A 609 12.42 -15.92 5.93
N THR A 610 11.16 -15.93 5.51
CA THR A 610 10.72 -16.11 4.12
C THR A 610 10.42 -14.76 3.45
N LEU A 611 9.78 -13.84 4.17
CA LEU A 611 9.50 -12.46 3.78
C LEU A 611 9.76 -11.57 5.01
N SER A 612 10.84 -10.79 5.02
CA SER A 612 11.29 -10.05 6.20
C SER A 612 10.37 -8.88 6.59
N VAL A 613 10.66 -8.25 7.74
CA VAL A 613 10.00 -7.00 8.17
C VAL A 613 10.09 -5.91 7.09
N ALA A 614 11.15 -5.87 6.28
CA ALA A 614 11.24 -4.90 5.19
C ALA A 614 10.16 -5.12 4.10
N VAL A 615 9.75 -6.38 3.84
CA VAL A 615 8.60 -6.67 2.96
C VAL A 615 7.28 -6.34 3.65
N GLU A 616 7.19 -6.52 4.97
CA GLU A 616 6.01 -6.16 5.78
C GLU A 616 5.78 -4.65 5.83
N ASP A 617 6.85 -3.87 5.97
CA ASP A 617 6.86 -2.40 5.88
C ASP A 617 6.73 -1.87 4.43
N LEU A 618 6.54 -2.78 3.46
CA LEU A 618 6.40 -2.51 2.02
C LEU A 618 7.60 -1.74 1.42
N THR A 619 8.80 -2.00 1.93
CA THR A 619 10.05 -1.30 1.56
C THR A 619 10.39 -1.53 0.08
N PRO A 620 10.62 -0.47 -0.72
CA PRO A 620 11.05 -0.62 -2.10
C PRO A 620 12.46 -1.22 -2.20
N CYS A 621 12.70 -2.02 -3.24
CA CYS A 621 14.06 -2.46 -3.58
C CYS A 621 14.93 -1.27 -4.03
N PRO A 622 16.24 -1.29 -3.72
CA PRO A 622 17.20 -0.26 -4.12
C PRO A 622 17.54 -0.27 -5.62
#